data_AF-H6QA47-F1
#
_entry.id   AF-H6QA47-F1
#
_cell.length_a   1.000
_cell.length_b   1.000
_cell.length_c   1.000
_cell.angle_alpha   90.00
_cell.angle_beta   90.00
_cell.angle_gamma   90.00
#
_symmetry.space_group_name_H-M   'P 1'
#
loop_
_entity.id
_entity.type
_entity.pdbx_description
1 polymer ?
#
loop_
_entity_poly.entity_id
_entity_poly.type
_entity_poly.pdbx_seq_one_letter_code
_entity_poly.pdbx_strand_id
1 'polypeptide(L)'
;MELVNPMKVNVNIQGRLSGELELAPVTVLVGPPRSGKTTLLRLIFDTLYADYFGYEPSELGAINSAVIEIEGLKLTCEDGQCSRERYSEKLKRLNPFYLPTEYELLLKFGMWPPYESYETLRNAWLKLFLRAGQSRCADEYLKVIKGDGLEGKFEFRRVGFHIYEILENLEVPLFISSTTVVKLGALENLFLKGVLDEYDVFLLDNPEVSLHPLAQARLALLIHSLANCDKIVVVASHDVLFVDMLRRVDDVNKIFGSEIRASDVAIYNIVDGKIKRVDTLASYLENYTEYIYAVYGAKVEKVRGGAVIK
;
A
#
# COMPACT_ATOMS: atom_id res chain seq x y z
N MET A 1 23.58 9.93 -2.17
CA MET A 1 22.41 9.23 -2.71
C MET A 1 22.18 9.77 -4.10
N GLU A 2 22.52 9.00 -5.13
CA GLU A 2 22.05 9.34 -6.48
C GLU A 2 20.53 9.25 -6.47
N LEU A 3 19.88 10.33 -6.88
CA LEU A 3 18.44 10.38 -7.13
C LEU A 3 18.13 9.26 -8.12
N VAL A 4 17.52 8.18 -7.63
CA VAL A 4 16.70 7.33 -8.50
C VAL A 4 15.69 8.30 -9.10
N ASN A 5 15.73 8.47 -10.42
CA ASN A 5 14.76 9.33 -11.09
C ASN A 5 13.35 8.93 -10.63
N PRO A 6 12.46 9.90 -10.35
CA PRO A 6 11.13 9.58 -9.88
C PRO A 6 10.40 8.77 -10.96
N MET A 7 9.88 7.61 -10.55
CA MET A 7 9.19 6.70 -11.45
C MET A 7 7.90 7.32 -11.96
N LYS A 8 7.87 7.65 -13.25
CA LYS A 8 6.70 8.20 -13.93
C LYS A 8 5.77 7.08 -14.37
N VAL A 9 4.51 7.21 -14.01
CA VAL A 9 3.41 6.37 -14.48
C VAL A 9 2.44 7.25 -15.26
N ASN A 10 2.20 6.90 -16.52
CA ASN A 10 1.12 7.45 -17.32
C ASN A 10 0.04 6.39 -17.48
N VAL A 11 -1.21 6.78 -17.27
CA VAL A 11 -2.35 5.87 -17.45
C VAL A 11 -3.41 6.52 -18.31
N ASN A 12 -3.99 5.72 -19.19
CA ASN A 12 -5.15 6.08 -19.99
C ASN A 12 -6.05 4.85 -20.17
N ILE A 13 -7.16 4.83 -19.43
CA ILE A 13 -8.26 3.89 -19.58
C ILE A 13 -9.39 4.64 -20.26
N GLN A 14 -9.74 4.23 -21.47
CA GLN A 14 -10.64 4.97 -22.35
C GLN A 14 -11.96 5.34 -21.65
N GLY A 15 -12.21 6.64 -21.51
CA GLY A 15 -13.44 7.17 -20.91
C GLY A 15 -13.59 6.92 -19.40
N ARG A 16 -12.55 6.45 -18.70
CA ARG A 16 -12.64 6.10 -17.27
C ARG A 16 -11.58 6.73 -16.38
N LEU A 17 -10.32 6.67 -16.77
CA LEU A 17 -9.21 7.16 -15.94
C LEU A 17 -8.07 7.64 -16.82
N SER A 18 -7.56 8.85 -16.60
CA SER A 18 -6.40 9.37 -17.30
C SER A 18 -5.56 10.26 -16.39
N GLY A 19 -4.25 10.22 -16.58
CA GLY A 19 -3.34 11.13 -15.92
C GLY A 19 -1.91 10.62 -15.81
N GLU A 20 -1.06 11.47 -15.27
CA GLU A 20 0.33 11.18 -14.94
C GLU A 20 0.50 11.25 -13.43
N LEU A 21 1.30 10.33 -12.89
CA LEU A 21 1.78 10.39 -11.51
C LEU A 21 3.28 10.07 -11.47
N GLU A 22 3.99 10.81 -10.62
CA GLU A 22 5.36 10.54 -10.24
C GLU A 22 5.34 9.84 -8.88
N LEU A 23 5.86 8.61 -8.84
CA LEU A 23 5.94 7.82 -7.61
C LEU A 23 7.04 8.39 -6.70
N ALA A 24 6.63 8.81 -5.51
CA ALA A 24 7.50 9.10 -4.38
C ALA A 24 7.75 7.81 -3.56
N PRO A 25 8.72 7.79 -2.62
CA PRO A 25 8.92 6.67 -1.70
C PRO A 25 7.63 6.19 -1.05
N VAL A 26 6.74 7.12 -0.67
CA VAL A 26 5.34 6.82 -0.33
C VAL A 26 4.42 7.61 -1.27
N THR A 27 3.58 6.92 -2.02
CA THR A 27 2.56 7.53 -2.89
C THR A 27 1.18 7.12 -2.41
N VAL A 28 0.26 8.06 -2.24
CA VAL A 28 -1.09 7.80 -1.75
C VAL A 28 -2.12 8.21 -2.78
N LEU A 29 -2.96 7.26 -3.18
CA LEU A 29 -4.10 7.44 -4.08
C LEU A 29 -5.36 7.61 -3.24
N VAL A 30 -5.99 8.77 -3.34
CA VAL A 30 -7.25 9.11 -2.66
C VAL A 30 -8.34 9.42 -3.68
N GLY A 31 -9.59 9.35 -3.25
CA GLY A 31 -10.75 9.69 -4.07
C GLY A 31 -11.99 8.88 -3.67
N PRO A 32 -13.19 9.26 -4.12
CA PRO A 32 -14.42 8.59 -3.73
C PRO A 32 -14.46 7.10 -4.14
N PRO A 33 -15.39 6.30 -3.59
CA PRO A 33 -15.65 4.96 -4.09
C PRO A 33 -15.87 4.96 -5.61
N ARG A 34 -15.39 3.92 -6.29
CA ARG A 34 -15.46 3.78 -7.77
C ARG A 34 -14.68 4.84 -8.58
N SER A 35 -13.79 5.62 -7.95
CA SER A 35 -12.93 6.55 -8.68
C SER A 35 -11.83 5.89 -9.53
N GLY A 36 -11.56 4.60 -9.32
CA GLY A 36 -10.53 3.86 -10.07
C GLY A 36 -9.22 3.62 -9.32
N LYS A 37 -9.14 3.91 -8.01
CA LYS A 37 -7.94 3.66 -7.17
C LYS A 37 -7.43 2.21 -7.25
N THR A 38 -8.28 1.25 -6.93
CA THR A 38 -7.92 -0.18 -6.96
C THR A 38 -7.57 -0.63 -8.39
N THR A 39 -8.27 -0.11 -9.41
CA THR A 39 -7.95 -0.39 -10.82
C THR A 39 -6.57 0.14 -11.18
N LEU A 40 -6.21 1.36 -10.76
CA LEU A 40 -4.89 1.93 -11.00
C LEU A 40 -3.79 1.13 -10.29
N LEU A 41 -3.98 0.78 -9.00
CA LEU A 41 -3.05 -0.07 -8.26
C LEU A 41 -2.82 -1.41 -8.98
N ARG A 42 -3.89 -2.06 -9.43
CA ARG A 42 -3.82 -3.34 -10.15
C ARG A 42 -3.08 -3.19 -11.48
N LEU A 43 -3.39 -2.16 -12.28
CA LEU A 43 -2.67 -1.92 -13.53
C LEU A 43 -1.17 -1.67 -13.32
N ILE A 44 -0.80 -0.93 -12.26
CA ILE A 44 0.61 -0.76 -11.89
C ILE A 44 1.22 -2.11 -11.52
N PHE A 45 0.54 -2.91 -10.69
CA PHE A 45 0.98 -4.26 -10.32
C PHE A 45 1.21 -5.12 -11.55
N ASP A 46 0.20 -5.25 -12.41
CA ASP A 46 0.20 -6.16 -13.56
C ASP A 46 1.29 -5.79 -14.56
N THR A 47 1.51 -4.48 -14.76
CA THR A 47 2.57 -3.97 -15.64
C THR A 47 3.96 -4.35 -15.11
N LEU A 48 4.22 -4.10 -13.83
CA LEU A 48 5.49 -4.46 -13.19
C LEU A 48 5.67 -5.99 -13.12
N TYR A 49 4.60 -6.72 -12.85
CA TYR A 49 4.61 -8.19 -12.77
C TYR A 49 4.95 -8.79 -14.13
N ALA A 50 4.32 -8.32 -15.20
CA ALA A 50 4.60 -8.76 -16.56
C ALA A 50 6.05 -8.47 -16.97
N ASP A 51 6.63 -7.36 -16.53
CA ASP A 51 8.04 -7.08 -16.78
C ASP A 51 8.99 -7.96 -15.99
N TYR A 52 8.69 -8.18 -14.71
CA TYR A 52 9.53 -8.96 -13.81
C TYR A 52 9.55 -10.45 -14.21
N PHE A 53 8.39 -11.06 -14.40
CA PHE A 53 8.23 -12.49 -14.68
C PHE A 53 8.25 -12.84 -16.18
N GLY A 54 8.01 -11.86 -17.05
CA GLY A 54 8.07 -12.05 -18.50
C GLY A 54 6.81 -12.63 -19.15
N TYR A 55 5.66 -12.60 -18.48
CA TYR A 55 4.35 -12.97 -19.03
C TYR A 55 3.24 -12.10 -18.44
N GLU A 56 2.17 -11.87 -19.20
CA GLU A 56 1.03 -11.04 -18.80
C GLU A 56 0.12 -11.77 -17.79
N PRO A 57 -0.25 -11.14 -16.66
CA PRO A 57 -1.25 -11.69 -15.74
C PRO A 57 -2.58 -12.00 -16.41
N SER A 58 -3.21 -13.09 -15.98
CA SER A 58 -4.50 -13.54 -16.52
C SER A 58 -5.64 -12.54 -16.32
N GLU A 59 -5.61 -11.78 -15.21
CA GLU A 59 -6.63 -10.78 -14.86
C GLU A 59 -6.70 -9.61 -15.83
N LEU A 60 -5.60 -9.32 -16.56
CA LEU A 60 -5.54 -8.24 -17.52
C LEU A 60 -6.53 -8.43 -18.69
N GLY A 61 -6.88 -9.66 -19.04
CA GLY A 61 -7.87 -9.94 -20.09
C GLY A 61 -9.27 -9.38 -19.78
N ALA A 62 -9.57 -9.06 -18.51
CA ALA A 62 -10.82 -8.40 -18.12
C ALA A 62 -10.80 -6.87 -18.34
N ILE A 63 -9.63 -6.28 -18.57
CA ILE A 63 -9.47 -4.83 -18.76
C ILE A 63 -9.36 -4.56 -20.26
N ASN A 64 -10.42 -3.99 -20.84
CA ASN A 64 -10.40 -3.55 -22.23
C ASN A 64 -10.04 -2.05 -22.33
N SER A 65 -9.34 -1.69 -23.41
CA SER A 65 -9.04 -0.30 -23.80
C SER A 65 -8.25 0.47 -22.74
N ALA A 66 -7.17 -0.13 -22.25
CA ALA A 66 -6.28 0.47 -21.27
C ALA A 66 -4.84 0.53 -21.78
N VAL A 67 -4.22 1.68 -21.58
CA VAL A 67 -2.79 1.90 -21.80
C VAL A 67 -2.18 2.38 -20.50
N ILE A 68 -1.10 1.75 -20.08
CA ILE A 68 -0.30 2.18 -18.95
C ILE A 68 1.19 2.15 -19.33
N GLU A 69 1.89 3.21 -18.99
CA GLU A 69 3.32 3.36 -19.24
C GLU A 69 4.01 3.66 -17.91
N ILE A 70 5.03 2.87 -17.55
CA ILE A 70 5.83 3.01 -16.34
C ILE A 70 7.29 3.03 -16.75
N GLU A 71 7.98 4.17 -16.61
CA GLU A 71 9.41 4.33 -16.93
C GLU A 71 9.92 3.48 -18.12
N GLY A 72 9.50 3.78 -19.34
CA GLY A 72 10.00 3.07 -20.53
C GLY A 72 9.51 1.61 -20.67
N LEU A 73 8.54 1.20 -19.87
CA LEU A 73 7.70 0.01 -20.06
C LEU A 73 6.29 0.47 -20.40
N LYS A 74 5.65 -0.19 -21.36
CA LYS A 74 4.25 0.04 -21.75
C LYS A 74 3.50 -1.26 -21.77
N LEU A 75 2.29 -1.22 -21.22
CA LEU A 75 1.29 -2.26 -21.35
C LEU A 75 0.08 -1.67 -22.07
N THR A 76 -0.32 -2.31 -23.16
CA THR A 76 -1.47 -1.92 -23.97
C THR A 76 -2.46 -3.08 -24.02
N CYS A 77 -3.69 -2.84 -23.59
CA CYS A 77 -4.76 -3.82 -23.54
C CYS A 77 -5.91 -3.41 -24.46
N GLU A 78 -6.18 -4.22 -25.48
CA GLU A 78 -7.24 -4.02 -26.47
C GLU A 78 -7.94 -5.36 -26.77
N ASP A 79 -9.27 -5.35 -26.80
CA ASP A 79 -10.14 -6.49 -27.11
C ASP A 79 -9.82 -7.77 -26.31
N GLY A 80 -9.49 -7.59 -25.03
CA GLY A 80 -9.19 -8.69 -24.10
C GLY A 80 -7.79 -9.30 -24.29
N GLN A 81 -6.94 -8.69 -25.12
CA GLN A 81 -5.55 -9.06 -25.28
C GLN A 81 -4.67 -7.91 -24.79
N CYS A 82 -3.60 -8.25 -24.08
CA CYS A 82 -2.62 -7.28 -23.62
C CYS A 82 -1.26 -7.57 -24.21
N SER A 83 -0.56 -6.51 -24.58
CA SER A 83 0.80 -6.55 -25.11
C SER A 83 1.71 -5.67 -24.27
N ARG A 84 2.89 -6.21 -23.96
CA ARG A 84 3.94 -5.51 -23.22
C ARG A 84 5.05 -5.09 -24.18
N GLU A 85 5.44 -3.82 -24.12
CA GLU A 85 6.57 -3.27 -24.87
C GLU A 85 7.57 -2.59 -23.93
N ARG A 86 8.85 -2.94 -24.04
CA ARG A 86 9.93 -2.36 -23.24
C ARG A 86 10.85 -1.56 -24.15
N TYR A 87 10.95 -0.26 -23.91
CA TYR A 87 11.76 0.67 -24.70
C TYR A 87 13.11 0.98 -24.07
N SER A 88 13.38 0.48 -22.86
CA SER A 88 14.66 0.66 -22.17
C SER A 88 15.15 -0.64 -21.54
N GLU A 89 16.23 -1.18 -22.08
CA GLU A 89 16.87 -2.38 -21.54
C GLU A 89 17.61 -2.12 -20.21
N LYS A 90 17.99 -0.86 -19.94
CA LYS A 90 18.74 -0.47 -18.73
C LYS A 90 17.88 -0.40 -17.47
N LEU A 91 16.55 -0.52 -17.59
CA LEU A 91 15.67 -0.47 -16.43
C LEU A 91 15.79 -1.74 -15.58
N LYS A 92 16.05 -1.54 -14.28
CA LYS A 92 15.94 -2.59 -13.27
C LYS A 92 14.51 -3.14 -13.30
N ARG A 93 14.36 -4.45 -13.38
CA ARG A 93 13.06 -5.10 -13.17
C ARG A 93 12.71 -4.99 -11.69
N LEU A 94 11.59 -4.37 -11.38
CA LEU A 94 11.13 -4.20 -10.01
C LEU A 94 10.15 -5.32 -9.67
N ASN A 95 10.39 -6.00 -8.55
CA ASN A 95 9.51 -7.07 -8.09
C ASN A 95 8.32 -6.47 -7.31
N PRO A 96 7.07 -6.58 -7.80
CA PRO A 96 5.93 -5.98 -7.13
C PRO A 96 5.32 -6.94 -6.07
N PHE A 97 4.82 -6.36 -4.98
CA PHE A 97 4.02 -7.02 -3.96
C PHE A 97 2.65 -6.35 -3.90
N TYR A 98 1.58 -7.13 -4.01
CA TYR A 98 0.21 -6.61 -3.90
C TYR A 98 -0.46 -7.08 -2.63
N LEU A 99 -1.03 -6.14 -1.88
CA LEU A 99 -1.84 -6.41 -0.71
C LEU A 99 -3.30 -6.03 -1.02
N PRO A 100 -4.18 -7.01 -1.33
CA PRO A 100 -5.58 -6.76 -1.63
C PRO A 100 -6.34 -6.30 -0.39
N THR A 101 -7.44 -5.55 -0.57
CA THR A 101 -8.30 -5.06 0.55
C THR A 101 -8.76 -6.21 1.47
N GLU A 102 -9.08 -7.37 0.90
CA GLU A 102 -9.63 -8.55 1.58
C GLU A 102 -8.59 -9.48 2.21
N TYR A 103 -7.32 -9.07 2.30
CA TYR A 103 -6.23 -9.94 2.77
C TYR A 103 -6.45 -10.56 4.15
N GLU A 104 -7.19 -9.92 5.05
CA GLU A 104 -7.57 -10.51 6.34
C GLU A 104 -8.29 -11.86 6.14
N LEU A 105 -9.25 -11.92 5.21
CA LEU A 105 -10.01 -13.14 4.92
C LEU A 105 -9.12 -14.21 4.30
N LEU A 106 -8.21 -13.82 3.39
CA LEU A 106 -7.26 -14.73 2.76
C LEU A 106 -6.35 -15.39 3.81
N LEU A 107 -5.87 -14.61 4.78
CA LEU A 107 -5.00 -15.09 5.86
C LEU A 107 -5.74 -15.95 6.87
N LYS A 108 -6.97 -15.57 7.26
CA LYS A 108 -7.80 -16.32 8.22
C LYS A 108 -8.24 -17.68 7.67
N PHE A 109 -8.66 -17.73 6.42
CA PHE A 109 -9.32 -18.90 5.85
C PHE A 109 -8.47 -19.65 4.81
N GLY A 110 -7.31 -19.12 4.43
CA GLY A 110 -6.46 -19.73 3.40
C GLY A 110 -7.14 -19.81 2.03
N MET A 111 -8.12 -18.95 1.77
CA MET A 111 -8.83 -18.88 0.50
C MET A 111 -8.02 -18.02 -0.46
N TRP A 112 -7.31 -18.62 -1.40
CA TRP A 112 -6.46 -17.89 -2.36
C TRP A 112 -7.07 -17.95 -3.75
N PRO A 113 -7.59 -16.82 -4.28
CA PRO A 113 -7.99 -16.75 -5.68
C PRO A 113 -6.82 -17.12 -6.61
N PRO A 114 -7.08 -17.81 -7.73
CA PRO A 114 -6.03 -18.29 -8.64
C PRO A 114 -5.56 -17.17 -9.59
N TYR A 115 -5.21 -16.02 -9.03
CA TYR A 115 -4.80 -14.83 -9.77
C TYR A 115 -3.45 -14.33 -9.27
N GLU A 116 -2.62 -13.82 -10.18
CA GLU A 116 -1.24 -13.41 -9.93
C GLU A 116 -1.11 -12.35 -8.82
N SER A 117 -2.09 -11.44 -8.70
CA SER A 117 -2.09 -10.42 -7.65
C SER A 117 -2.17 -11.03 -6.24
N TYR A 118 -2.81 -12.18 -6.08
CA TYR A 118 -2.96 -12.89 -4.80
C TYR A 118 -1.80 -13.84 -4.52
N GLU A 119 -1.11 -14.29 -5.57
CA GLU A 119 0.03 -15.19 -5.48
C GLU A 119 1.20 -14.57 -4.71
N THR A 120 1.46 -13.27 -4.87
CA THR A 120 2.55 -12.59 -4.15
C THR A 120 2.35 -12.62 -2.63
N LEU A 121 1.15 -12.29 -2.16
CA LEU A 121 0.78 -12.41 -0.75
C LEU A 121 0.80 -13.87 -0.27
N ARG A 122 0.22 -14.80 -1.04
CA ARG A 122 0.22 -16.24 -0.68
C ARG A 122 1.64 -16.75 -0.48
N ASN A 123 2.54 -16.45 -1.41
CA ASN A 123 3.92 -16.89 -1.37
C ASN A 123 4.69 -16.25 -0.22
N ALA A 124 4.48 -14.95 0.04
CA ALA A 124 5.04 -14.29 1.21
C ALA A 124 4.55 -14.95 2.52
N TRP A 125 3.25 -15.21 2.62
CA TRP A 125 2.63 -15.84 3.77
C TRP A 125 3.16 -17.26 4.04
N LEU A 126 3.34 -18.07 3.00
CA LEU A 126 3.95 -19.40 3.13
C LEU A 126 5.41 -19.30 3.57
N LYS A 127 6.17 -18.36 2.99
CA LYS A 127 7.59 -18.13 3.35
C LYS A 127 7.76 -17.69 4.79
N LEU A 128 6.77 -17.04 5.41
CA LEU A 128 6.83 -16.62 6.81
C LEU A 128 7.22 -17.77 7.77
N PHE A 129 6.74 -18.97 7.49
CA PHE A 129 6.96 -20.14 8.34
C PHE A 129 8.16 -21.00 7.92
N LEU A 130 8.75 -20.71 6.75
CA LEU A 130 9.87 -21.47 6.17
C LEU A 130 11.19 -20.73 6.26
N ARG A 131 11.16 -19.38 6.25
CA ARG A 131 12.36 -18.55 6.22
C ARG A 131 12.99 -18.47 7.61
N ALA A 132 14.23 -18.95 7.70
CA ALA A 132 15.14 -18.61 8.78
C ALA A 132 15.94 -17.37 8.35
N GLY A 133 15.61 -16.22 8.91
CA GLY A 133 16.27 -14.96 8.57
C GLY A 133 15.58 -13.77 9.20
N GLN A 134 16.31 -12.67 9.26
CA GLN A 134 15.83 -11.37 9.69
C GLN A 134 15.96 -10.41 8.50
N SER A 135 15.06 -9.43 8.39
CA SER A 135 15.15 -8.42 7.35
C SER A 135 16.49 -7.67 7.44
N ARG A 136 17.06 -7.35 6.27
CA ARG A 136 18.18 -6.41 6.16
C ARG A 136 17.84 -5.03 6.71
N CYS A 137 16.55 -4.77 6.82
CA CYS A 137 15.91 -3.55 7.29
C CYS A 137 15.22 -3.70 8.63
N ALA A 138 15.43 -4.83 9.32
CA ALA A 138 14.76 -5.09 10.59
C ALA A 138 15.10 -4.03 11.64
N ASP A 139 16.30 -3.46 11.63
CA ASP A 139 16.69 -2.41 12.57
C ASP A 139 15.83 -1.14 12.43
N GLU A 140 15.40 -0.79 11.20
CA GLU A 140 14.47 0.32 11.01
C GLU A 140 13.09 0.01 11.60
N TYR A 141 12.61 -1.21 11.43
CA TYR A 141 11.30 -1.59 11.97
C TYR A 141 11.30 -1.83 13.47
N LEU A 142 12.40 -2.32 14.03
CA LEU A 142 12.54 -2.52 15.47
C LEU A 142 12.47 -1.18 16.23
N LYS A 143 12.69 -0.04 15.57
CA LYS A 143 12.41 1.29 16.15
C LYS A 143 10.91 1.54 16.35
N VAL A 144 10.03 0.94 15.53
CA VAL A 144 8.56 1.02 15.68
C VAL A 144 8.09 0.34 16.96
N ILE A 145 8.65 -0.84 17.28
CA ILE A 145 8.19 -1.72 18.36
C ILE A 145 8.66 -1.24 19.75
N LYS A 146 9.68 -0.39 19.82
CA LYS A 146 10.36 -0.04 21.08
C LYS A 146 9.63 0.96 21.98
N GLY A 147 8.58 1.66 21.53
CA GLY A 147 7.84 2.59 22.39
C GLY A 147 6.33 2.38 22.40
N ASP A 148 5.89 1.13 22.25
CA ASP A 148 4.49 0.82 22.01
C ASP A 148 3.58 0.96 23.24
N GLY A 149 2.43 1.59 23.02
CA GLY A 149 1.24 1.56 23.89
C GLY A 149 0.22 0.49 23.48
N LEU A 150 0.44 -0.20 22.35
CA LEU A 150 -0.18 -1.49 22.01
C LEU A 150 0.72 -2.59 22.57
N GLU A 151 0.31 -3.21 23.67
CA GLU A 151 1.04 -4.34 24.26
C GLU A 151 1.21 -5.48 23.24
N GLY A 152 2.46 -5.82 22.90
CA GLY A 152 2.82 -7.11 22.32
C GLY A 152 3.51 -7.08 20.95
N LYS A 153 4.52 -7.96 20.82
CA LYS A 153 4.96 -8.46 19.52
C LYS A 153 3.89 -9.42 19.01
N PHE A 154 3.46 -9.27 17.76
CA PHE A 154 2.61 -10.30 17.15
C PHE A 154 3.49 -11.51 16.85
N GLU A 155 3.18 -12.66 17.44
CA GLU A 155 3.91 -13.89 17.20
C GLU A 155 2.98 -14.95 16.63
N PHE A 156 3.43 -15.58 15.53
CA PHE A 156 2.67 -16.63 14.86
C PHE A 156 3.38 -17.96 14.88
N ARG A 157 2.59 -19.01 15.10
CA ARG A 157 3.03 -20.40 15.03
C ARG A 157 2.15 -21.19 14.08
N ARG A 158 2.77 -21.98 13.21
CA ARG A 158 2.07 -22.89 12.30
C ARG A 158 2.16 -24.31 12.80
N VAL A 159 1.01 -24.99 12.91
CA VAL A 159 0.90 -26.41 13.25
C VAL A 159 0.08 -27.10 12.15
N GLY A 160 0.77 -27.82 11.27
CA GLY A 160 0.15 -28.37 10.05
C GLY A 160 -0.38 -27.27 9.13
N PHE A 161 -1.68 -27.28 8.87
CA PHE A 161 -2.38 -26.26 8.08
C PHE A 161 -2.96 -25.10 8.90
N HIS A 162 -2.92 -25.20 10.23
CA HIS A 162 -3.47 -24.18 11.14
C HIS A 162 -2.39 -23.20 11.56
N ILE A 163 -2.78 -21.94 11.72
CA ILE A 163 -1.93 -20.86 12.20
C ILE A 163 -2.53 -20.32 13.49
N TYR A 164 -1.67 -20.07 14.46
CA TYR A 164 -2.03 -19.59 15.79
C TYR A 164 -1.27 -18.31 16.09
N GLU A 165 -1.96 -17.34 16.67
CA GLU A 165 -1.39 -16.24 17.43
C GLU A 165 -0.93 -16.75 18.80
N ILE A 166 0.23 -16.31 19.24
CA ILE A 166 0.74 -16.57 20.59
C ILE A 166 0.53 -15.33 21.46
N LEU A 167 -0.32 -15.45 22.48
CA LEU A 167 -0.63 -14.39 23.43
C LEU A 167 -0.33 -14.88 24.85
N GLU A 168 0.72 -14.38 25.49
CA GLU A 168 1.08 -14.72 26.88
C GLU A 168 1.12 -16.25 27.16
N ASN A 169 1.58 -17.03 26.19
CA ASN A 169 1.61 -18.51 26.15
C ASN A 169 0.29 -19.22 25.83
N LEU A 170 -0.79 -18.49 25.53
CA LEU A 170 -2.01 -19.03 24.93
C LEU A 170 -1.88 -19.07 23.41
N GLU A 171 -2.39 -20.15 22.81
CA GLU A 171 -2.51 -20.27 21.37
C GLU A 171 -3.93 -19.98 20.93
N VAL A 172 -4.09 -18.89 20.19
CA VAL A 172 -5.37 -18.46 19.65
C VAL A 172 -5.38 -18.75 18.15
N PRO A 173 -6.30 -19.57 17.62
CA PRO A 173 -6.39 -19.80 16.18
C PRO A 173 -6.57 -18.49 15.41
N LEU A 174 -5.78 -18.28 14.35
CA LEU A 174 -5.73 -17.02 13.61
C LEU A 174 -7.11 -16.60 13.04
N PHE A 175 -7.97 -17.58 12.70
CA PHE A 175 -9.29 -17.31 12.16
C PHE A 175 -10.26 -16.65 13.16
N ILE A 176 -9.99 -16.75 14.47
CA ILE A 176 -10.72 -16.02 15.53
C ILE A 176 -9.93 -14.83 16.11
N SER A 177 -8.67 -14.65 15.70
CA SER A 177 -7.86 -13.51 16.14
C SER A 177 -8.42 -12.17 15.66
N SER A 178 -8.07 -11.11 16.40
CA SER A 178 -8.48 -9.74 16.09
C SER A 178 -7.94 -9.26 14.74
N THR A 179 -8.64 -8.31 14.12
CA THR A 179 -8.22 -7.73 12.84
C THR A 179 -6.83 -7.09 12.92
N THR A 180 -6.49 -6.41 14.01
CA THR A 180 -5.15 -5.85 14.23
C THR A 180 -4.07 -6.93 14.15
N VAL A 181 -4.26 -8.04 14.86
CA VAL A 181 -3.30 -9.15 14.85
C VAL A 181 -3.13 -9.70 13.44
N VAL A 182 -4.24 -10.02 12.77
CA VAL A 182 -4.16 -10.66 11.45
C VAL A 182 -3.57 -9.71 10.41
N LYS A 183 -4.03 -8.46 10.37
CA LYS A 183 -3.63 -7.49 9.35
C LYS A 183 -2.24 -6.93 9.62
N LEU A 184 -2.09 -6.22 10.74
CA LEU A 184 -0.83 -5.57 11.10
C LEU A 184 0.22 -6.63 11.45
N GLY A 185 -0.13 -7.58 12.34
CA GLY A 185 0.80 -8.62 12.78
C GLY A 185 1.34 -9.49 11.65
N ALA A 186 0.55 -9.81 10.63
CA ALA A 186 1.08 -10.48 9.43
C ALA A 186 2.12 -9.65 8.71
N LEU A 187 1.84 -8.38 8.43
CA LEU A 187 2.79 -7.50 7.75
C LEU A 187 4.06 -7.30 8.58
N GLU A 188 3.93 -7.13 9.90
CA GLU A 188 5.09 -7.02 10.80
C GLU A 188 5.97 -8.26 10.73
N ASN A 189 5.36 -9.45 10.81
CA ASN A 189 6.08 -10.71 10.80
C ASN A 189 6.77 -10.95 9.45
N LEU A 190 6.09 -10.64 8.35
CA LEU A 190 6.66 -10.72 7.01
C LEU A 190 7.85 -9.77 6.85
N PHE A 191 7.71 -8.56 7.39
CA PHE A 191 8.78 -7.57 7.41
C PHE A 191 9.94 -8.08 8.26
N LEU A 192 9.73 -8.38 9.55
CA LEU A 192 10.78 -8.76 10.50
C LEU A 192 11.58 -9.98 10.03
N LYS A 193 10.93 -10.97 9.40
CA LYS A 193 11.61 -12.16 8.85
C LYS A 193 12.33 -11.92 7.53
N GLY A 194 12.29 -10.70 6.98
CA GLY A 194 12.90 -10.36 5.71
C GLY A 194 12.22 -10.99 4.50
N VAL A 195 10.96 -11.43 4.64
CA VAL A 195 10.19 -11.93 3.50
C VAL A 195 9.90 -10.78 2.52
N LEU A 196 9.62 -9.58 3.06
CA LEU A 196 9.34 -8.41 2.26
C LEU A 196 10.59 -7.83 1.56
N ASP A 197 11.80 -8.23 1.97
CA ASP A 197 13.06 -7.75 1.35
C ASP A 197 13.16 -8.10 -0.14
N GLU A 198 12.49 -9.16 -0.57
CA GLU A 198 12.48 -9.67 -1.95
C GLU A 198 11.72 -8.78 -2.93
N TYR A 199 10.88 -7.87 -2.44
CA TYR A 199 10.03 -7.02 -3.26
C TYR A 199 10.57 -5.60 -3.29
N ASP A 200 10.43 -4.90 -4.40
CA ASP A 200 10.90 -3.53 -4.59
C ASP A 200 9.74 -2.51 -4.49
N VAL A 201 8.53 -2.91 -4.92
CA VAL A 201 7.34 -2.04 -4.98
C VAL A 201 6.19 -2.68 -4.24
N PHE A 202 5.55 -1.94 -3.33
CA PHE A 202 4.43 -2.39 -2.51
C PHE A 202 3.17 -1.64 -2.93
N LEU A 203 2.13 -2.38 -3.31
CA LEU A 203 0.86 -1.85 -3.79
C LEU A 203 -0.22 -2.27 -2.80
N LEU A 204 -0.63 -1.35 -1.92
CA LEU A 204 -1.49 -1.63 -0.77
C LEU A 204 -2.88 -1.05 -1.01
N ASP A 205 -3.89 -1.91 -1.12
CA ASP A 205 -5.27 -1.49 -1.35
C ASP A 205 -6.07 -1.48 -0.03
N ASN A 206 -6.42 -0.29 0.44
CA ASN A 206 -7.11 -0.02 1.71
C ASN A 206 -6.58 -0.86 2.91
N PRO A 207 -5.25 -0.87 3.16
CA PRO A 207 -4.66 -1.72 4.19
C PRO A 207 -5.16 -1.39 5.60
N GLU A 208 -5.67 -0.18 5.82
CA GLU A 208 -6.13 0.40 7.10
C GLU A 208 -7.56 0.02 7.50
N VAL A 209 -8.38 -0.48 6.57
CA VAL A 209 -9.80 -0.75 6.83
C VAL A 209 -9.98 -1.71 7.99
N SER A 210 -10.93 -1.41 8.88
CA SER A 210 -11.23 -2.20 10.09
C SER A 210 -10.12 -2.23 11.15
N LEU A 211 -9.01 -1.50 10.98
CA LEU A 211 -8.02 -1.30 12.03
C LEU A 211 -8.47 -0.22 13.01
N HIS A 212 -8.14 -0.42 14.28
CA HIS A 212 -8.23 0.64 15.29
C HIS A 212 -7.29 1.80 14.91
N PRO A 213 -7.61 3.08 15.19
CA PRO A 213 -6.75 4.23 14.83
C PRO A 213 -5.30 4.10 15.31
N LEU A 214 -5.09 3.50 16.49
CA LEU A 214 -3.73 3.24 16.99
C LEU A 214 -2.99 2.22 16.10
N ALA A 215 -3.66 1.17 15.62
CA ALA A 215 -3.08 0.22 14.68
C ALA A 215 -2.88 0.83 13.28
N GLN A 216 -3.74 1.75 12.84
CA GLN A 216 -3.52 2.53 11.61
C GLN A 216 -2.25 3.38 11.72
N ALA A 217 -2.03 4.02 12.86
CA ALA A 217 -0.84 4.82 13.10
C ALA A 217 0.45 3.96 13.09
N ARG A 218 0.41 2.76 13.70
CA ARG A 218 1.52 1.78 13.62
C ARG A 218 1.74 1.26 12.19
N LEU A 219 0.67 1.06 11.41
CA LEU A 219 0.77 0.74 9.98
C LEU A 219 1.43 1.88 9.18
N ALA A 220 1.15 3.15 9.50
CA ALA A 220 1.81 4.29 8.87
C ALA A 220 3.33 4.27 9.14
N LEU A 221 3.74 3.96 10.38
CA LEU A 221 5.17 3.76 10.71
C LEU A 221 5.80 2.63 9.91
N LEU A 222 5.11 1.49 9.74
CA LEU A 222 5.58 0.38 8.91
C LEU A 222 5.77 0.80 7.44
N ILE A 223 4.85 1.58 6.88
CA ILE A 223 4.95 2.09 5.51
C ILE A 223 6.17 3.01 5.34
N HIS A 224 6.42 3.91 6.29
CA HIS A 224 7.63 4.72 6.28
C HIS A 224 8.90 3.90 6.46
N SER A 225 8.86 2.86 7.29
CA SER A 225 9.99 1.93 7.47
C SER A 225 10.31 1.17 6.16
N LEU A 226 9.30 0.74 5.41
CA LEU A 226 9.49 0.15 4.07
C LEU A 226 10.13 1.18 3.12
N ALA A 227 9.62 2.41 3.09
CA ALA A 227 10.16 3.47 2.24
C ALA A 227 11.61 3.86 2.60
N ASN A 228 11.96 3.87 3.89
CA ASN A 228 13.33 4.09 4.37
C ASN A 228 14.30 2.97 3.97
N CYS A 229 13.76 1.85 3.49
CA CYS A 229 14.47 0.67 3.02
C CYS A 229 14.52 0.57 1.50
N ASP A 230 14.53 1.73 0.84
CA ASP A 230 14.59 1.90 -0.61
C ASP A 230 13.46 1.14 -1.35
N LYS A 231 12.32 0.96 -0.69
CA LYS A 231 11.10 0.39 -1.28
C LYS A 231 10.19 1.52 -1.74
N ILE A 232 9.49 1.31 -2.85
CA ILE A 232 8.42 2.21 -3.29
C ILE A 232 7.11 1.68 -2.73
N VAL A 233 6.36 2.50 -2.00
CA VAL A 233 5.06 2.10 -1.44
C VAL A 233 3.96 2.96 -2.05
N VAL A 234 2.98 2.33 -2.69
CA VAL A 234 1.79 2.99 -3.23
C VAL A 234 0.57 2.48 -2.47
N VAL A 235 -0.18 3.39 -1.87
CA VAL A 235 -1.33 3.08 -1.00
C VAL A 235 -2.58 3.66 -1.63
N ALA A 236 -3.61 2.85 -1.87
CA ALA A 236 -4.96 3.36 -2.09
C ALA A 236 -5.70 3.40 -0.76
N SER A 237 -6.27 4.55 -0.43
CA SER A 237 -7.07 4.69 0.78
C SER A 237 -8.25 5.62 0.53
N HIS A 238 -9.29 5.44 1.34
CA HIS A 238 -10.39 6.39 1.45
C HIS A 238 -10.46 7.04 2.83
N ASP A 239 -9.54 6.71 3.73
CA ASP A 239 -9.50 7.20 5.10
C ASP A 239 -8.57 8.41 5.20
N VAL A 240 -9.17 9.59 5.32
CA VAL A 240 -8.43 10.86 5.45
C VAL A 240 -7.58 10.88 6.72
N LEU A 241 -8.05 10.25 7.81
CA LEU A 241 -7.27 10.19 9.05
C LEU A 241 -5.99 9.39 8.84
N PHE A 242 -6.06 8.26 8.15
CA PHE A 242 -4.88 7.46 7.84
C PHE A 242 -3.93 8.18 6.88
N VAL A 243 -4.45 8.90 5.87
CA VAL A 243 -3.65 9.75 4.98
C VAL A 243 -2.90 10.82 5.79
N ASP A 244 -3.54 11.43 6.78
CA ASP A 244 -2.89 12.41 7.65
C ASP A 244 -1.85 11.77 8.58
N MET A 245 -2.07 10.54 9.06
CA MET A 245 -1.06 9.79 9.81
C MET A 245 0.21 9.54 8.98
N LEU A 246 0.06 9.22 7.68
CA LEU A 246 1.20 9.09 6.76
C LEU A 246 1.94 10.43 6.57
N ARG A 247 1.23 11.55 6.47
CA ARG A 247 1.87 12.88 6.31
C ARG A 247 2.56 13.36 7.59
N ARG A 248 2.06 12.95 8.75
CA ARG A 248 2.49 13.45 10.07
C ARG A 248 3.20 12.37 10.87
N VAL A 249 4.05 11.59 10.20
CA VAL A 249 4.76 10.48 10.84
C VAL A 249 5.61 10.93 12.04
N ASP A 250 6.13 12.16 12.05
CA ASP A 250 6.83 12.72 13.22
C ASP A 250 5.94 12.87 14.46
N ASP A 251 4.65 13.15 14.28
CA ASP A 251 3.69 13.18 15.39
C ASP A 251 3.29 11.76 15.81
N VAL A 252 3.18 10.84 14.85
CA VAL A 252 2.96 9.41 15.13
C VAL A 252 4.14 8.83 15.93
N ASN A 253 5.37 9.15 15.55
CA ASN A 253 6.59 8.77 16.27
C ASN A 253 6.52 9.11 17.76
N LYS A 254 6.01 10.30 18.11
CA LYS A 254 5.87 10.75 19.51
C LYS A 254 4.88 9.87 20.30
N ILE A 255 3.81 9.41 19.67
CA ILE A 255 2.81 8.52 20.31
C ILE A 255 3.46 7.18 20.67
N PHE A 256 4.28 6.64 19.76
CA PHE A 256 4.91 5.33 19.88
C PHE A 256 6.35 5.37 20.38
N GLY A 257 6.85 6.51 20.88
CA GLY A 257 8.26 6.67 21.27
C GLY A 257 9.27 6.12 20.24
N SER A 258 8.93 6.21 18.95
CA SER A 258 9.71 5.62 17.86
C SER A 258 10.48 6.69 17.10
N GLU A 259 11.46 6.26 16.31
CA GLU A 259 12.38 7.16 15.59
C GLU A 259 12.41 6.83 14.09
N ILE A 260 11.23 6.63 13.49
CA ILE A 260 11.12 6.37 12.06
C ILE A 260 11.29 7.68 11.30
N ARG A 261 12.29 7.75 10.41
CA ARG A 261 12.51 8.93 9.58
C ARG A 261 11.31 9.15 8.64
N ALA A 262 10.86 10.40 8.54
CA ALA A 262 9.87 10.80 7.55
C ALA A 262 10.38 10.60 6.12
N SER A 263 9.58 9.94 5.30
CA SER A 263 9.84 9.71 3.88
C SER A 263 9.00 10.69 3.06
N ASP A 264 9.46 11.05 1.87
CA ASP A 264 8.67 11.88 0.96
C ASP A 264 7.34 11.19 0.62
N VAL A 265 6.25 11.89 0.90
CA VAL A 265 4.89 11.44 0.58
C VAL A 265 4.37 12.26 -0.60
N ALA A 266 3.82 11.60 -1.61
CA ALA A 266 3.06 12.25 -2.69
C ALA A 266 1.60 11.81 -2.63
N ILE A 267 0.66 12.74 -2.77
CA ILE A 267 -0.78 12.45 -2.72
C ILE A 267 -1.39 12.78 -4.08
N TYR A 268 -2.17 11.84 -4.60
CA TYR A 268 -2.93 12.02 -5.83
C TYR A 268 -4.41 11.77 -5.57
N ASN A 269 -5.24 12.77 -5.86
CA ASN A 269 -6.68 12.64 -5.80
C ASN A 269 -7.22 12.26 -7.18
N ILE A 270 -8.05 11.22 -7.22
CA ILE A 270 -8.71 10.76 -8.42
C ILE A 270 -10.15 11.25 -8.40
N VAL A 271 -10.43 12.24 -9.25
CA VAL A 271 -11.73 12.90 -9.35
C VAL A 271 -12.13 12.98 -10.82
N ASP A 272 -13.36 12.56 -11.13
CA ASP A 272 -13.92 12.55 -12.49
C ASP A 272 -13.01 11.88 -13.53
N GLY A 273 -12.40 10.75 -13.14
CA GLY A 273 -11.49 10.00 -14.00
C GLY A 273 -10.17 10.73 -14.31
N LYS A 274 -9.81 11.77 -13.55
CA LYS A 274 -8.54 12.49 -13.67
C LYS A 274 -7.72 12.34 -12.42
N ILE A 275 -6.43 12.09 -12.61
CA ILE A 275 -5.44 12.03 -11.54
C ILE A 275 -4.87 13.44 -11.34
N LYS A 276 -5.01 13.99 -10.13
CA LYS A 276 -4.47 15.31 -9.78
C LYS A 276 -3.57 15.18 -8.56
N ARG A 277 -2.33 15.67 -8.66
CA ARG A 277 -1.45 15.80 -7.50
C ARG A 277 -2.03 16.82 -6.53
N VAL A 278 -2.08 16.48 -5.25
CA VAL A 278 -2.50 17.38 -4.18
C VAL A 278 -1.27 17.83 -3.40
N ASP A 279 -1.30 19.09 -2.97
CA ASP A 279 -0.30 19.64 -2.06
C ASP A 279 -0.37 18.91 -0.71
N THR A 280 0.76 18.35 -0.28
CA THR A 280 0.90 17.65 1.00
C THR A 280 0.87 18.55 2.21
N LEU A 281 0.66 19.86 2.05
CA LEU A 281 0.32 20.80 3.12
C LEU A 281 -1.14 21.25 3.06
N ALA A 282 -1.89 20.91 2.01
CA ALA A 282 -3.30 21.24 1.95
C ALA A 282 -4.09 20.40 2.98
N SER A 283 -4.93 21.07 3.76
CA SER A 283 -5.98 20.43 4.57
C SER A 283 -7.22 20.09 3.74
N TYR A 284 -7.19 20.39 2.44
CA TYR A 284 -8.31 20.24 1.53
C TYR A 284 -8.06 19.09 0.55
N LEU A 285 -8.94 18.10 0.60
CA LEU A 285 -9.07 17.04 -0.38
C LEU A 285 -10.45 17.16 -1.03
N GLU A 286 -10.46 17.53 -2.31
CA GLU A 286 -11.68 17.64 -3.13
C GLU A 286 -12.54 16.36 -2.98
N ASN A 287 -13.86 16.54 -2.90
CA ASN A 287 -14.87 15.55 -2.46
C ASN A 287 -14.88 15.23 -0.97
N TYR A 288 -13.76 14.89 -0.34
CA TYR A 288 -13.76 14.52 1.10
C TYR A 288 -14.16 15.69 1.98
N THR A 289 -13.47 16.81 1.79
CA THR A 289 -13.72 17.99 2.60
C THR A 289 -15.11 18.55 2.29
N GLU A 290 -15.57 18.46 1.04
CA GLU A 290 -16.94 18.81 0.62
C GLU A 290 -18.03 17.94 1.26
N TYR A 291 -17.83 16.62 1.36
CA TYR A 291 -18.78 15.75 2.06
C TYR A 291 -18.84 16.06 3.55
N ILE A 292 -17.69 16.30 4.19
CA ILE A 292 -17.65 16.74 5.59
C ILE A 292 -18.42 18.05 5.73
N TYR A 293 -18.27 19.02 4.82
CA TYR A 293 -19.07 20.26 4.85
C TYR A 293 -20.56 20.00 4.72
N ALA A 294 -20.97 19.15 3.77
CA ALA A 294 -22.37 18.81 3.57
C ALA A 294 -22.99 18.16 4.83
N VAL A 295 -22.22 17.31 5.52
CA VAL A 295 -22.67 16.63 6.75
C VAL A 295 -22.75 17.59 7.94
N TYR A 296 -21.72 18.42 8.15
CA TYR A 296 -21.62 19.26 9.36
C TYR A 296 -22.15 20.69 9.18
N GLY A 297 -22.56 21.07 7.97
CA GLY A 297 -23.09 22.41 7.68
C GLY A 297 -22.06 23.55 7.80
N ALA A 298 -20.77 23.23 7.86
CA ALA A 298 -19.70 24.21 8.01
C ALA A 298 -19.24 24.74 6.65
N LYS A 299 -19.08 26.07 6.52
CA LYS A 299 -18.41 26.69 5.38
C LYS A 299 -16.92 26.83 5.69
N VAL A 300 -16.05 26.21 4.90
CA VAL A 300 -14.63 26.56 4.90
C VAL A 300 -14.33 27.39 3.69
N GLU A 301 -13.79 28.57 3.95
CA GLU A 301 -13.20 29.40 2.91
C GLU A 301 -11.80 28.87 2.60
N LYS A 302 -11.52 28.71 1.31
CA LYS A 302 -10.16 28.41 0.83
C LYS A 302 -9.27 29.63 1.09
N VAL A 303 -8.68 29.70 2.28
CA VAL A 303 -7.72 30.75 2.61
C VAL A 303 -6.40 30.42 1.93
N ARG A 304 -5.93 31.29 1.04
CA ARG A 304 -4.53 31.24 0.56
C ARG A 304 -3.63 31.52 1.77
N GLY A 305 -3.13 30.46 2.39
CA GLY A 305 -2.28 30.50 3.59
C GLY A 305 -3.04 30.15 4.87
N GLY A 306 -3.09 28.86 5.20
CA GLY A 306 -3.56 28.36 6.50
C GLY A 306 -5.07 28.43 6.70
N ALA A 307 -5.72 27.27 6.80
CA ALA A 307 -7.14 27.20 7.13
C ALA A 307 -7.38 27.64 8.59
N VAL A 308 -8.25 28.64 8.79
CA VAL A 308 -8.85 28.96 10.09
C VAL A 308 -10.27 28.40 10.08
N ILE A 309 -10.57 27.52 11.04
CA ILE A 309 -11.93 27.03 11.29
C ILE A 309 -12.68 28.15 12.01
N LYS A 310 -13.80 28.61 11.45
CA LYS A 310 -14.76 29.49 12.11
C LYS A 310 -16.03 28.71 12.42
#